data_AF-A0A967IUD7-F1
#
_entry.id   AF-A0A967IUD7-F1
#
_cell.length_a   1.000
_cell.length_b   1.000
_cell.length_c   1.000
_cell.angle_alpha   90.00
_cell.angle_beta   90.00
_cell.angle_gamma   90.00
#
_symmetry.space_group_name_H-M   'P 1'
#
loop_
_entity.id
_entity.type
_entity.pdbx_description
1 polymer ?
#
loop_
_entity_poly.entity_id
_entity_poly.type
_entity_poly.pdbx_seq_one_letter_code
_entity_poly.pdbx_strand_id
1 'polypeptide(L)'
;LPQQKKGALAQMIREFPAVTVIDLDRIMEQVRRILTQVTLAVEYVLVFVLLAGFAVLYAALQASLDERLYEGALLRTLGASRRQLRAGHLAEYALLGALAGLLAAAGAELIAFILYKEVFQLSYSIKWSLWAILPLLGALLIGAAGYWGTRRVVRRSPLVVLNAL
;
A
#
# COMPACT_ATOMS: atom_id res chain seq x y z
N LEU A 1 -36.40 12.27 -31.33
CA LEU A 1 -37.75 12.49 -30.75
C LEU A 1 -38.41 13.67 -31.48
N PRO A 2 -39.71 13.60 -31.86
CA PRO A 2 -40.33 14.45 -32.89
C PRO A 2 -40.58 15.91 -32.45
N GLN A 3 -40.58 16.83 -33.42
CA GLN A 3 -40.58 18.30 -33.28
C GLN A 3 -41.79 18.92 -32.53
N GLN A 4 -42.84 18.15 -32.22
CA GLN A 4 -44.05 18.63 -31.52
C GLN A 4 -43.89 18.82 -30.01
N LYS A 5 -42.81 18.33 -29.39
CA LYS A 5 -42.57 18.50 -27.93
C LYS A 5 -41.79 19.76 -27.54
N LYS A 6 -41.33 20.57 -28.51
CA LYS A 6 -40.57 21.80 -28.23
C LYS A 6 -41.44 22.95 -27.71
N GLY A 7 -42.71 23.01 -28.10
CA GLY A 7 -43.65 24.04 -27.63
C GLY A 7 -44.07 23.87 -26.17
N ALA A 8 -44.26 22.62 -25.72
CA ALA A 8 -44.62 22.31 -24.32
C ALA A 8 -43.46 22.56 -23.34
N LEU A 9 -42.20 22.34 -23.77
CA LEU A 9 -41.02 22.67 -22.98
C LEU A 9 -40.83 24.19 -22.80
N ALA A 10 -41.21 24.99 -23.81
CA ALA A 10 -41.10 26.45 -23.74
C ALA A 10 -42.13 27.10 -22.79
N GLN A 11 -43.27 26.46 -22.54
CA GLN A 11 -44.24 26.91 -21.54
C GLN A 11 -43.81 26.55 -20.11
N MET A 12 -43.23 25.36 -19.92
CA MET A 12 -42.76 24.87 -18.62
C MET A 12 -41.56 25.67 -18.07
N ILE A 13 -40.77 26.29 -18.94
CA ILE A 13 -39.65 27.19 -18.58
C ILE A 13 -40.14 28.60 -18.16
N ARG A 14 -41.36 29.01 -18.56
CA ARG A 14 -41.94 30.33 -18.21
C ARG A 14 -42.67 30.35 -16.87
N GLU A 15 -43.02 29.18 -16.32
CA GLU A 15 -43.81 29.06 -15.10
C GLU A 15 -42.97 28.96 -13.82
N PHE A 16 -41.64 28.80 -13.95
CA PHE A 16 -40.69 28.79 -12.83
C PHE A 16 -39.51 29.78 -13.01
N PRO A 17 -39.74 31.10 -13.18
CA PRO A 17 -38.65 32.08 -13.30
C PRO A 17 -37.98 32.39 -11.94
N ALA A 18 -38.40 31.73 -10.87
CA ALA A 18 -37.89 31.87 -9.50
C ALA A 18 -37.03 30.69 -9.03
N VAL A 19 -36.59 29.80 -9.93
CA VAL A 19 -35.42 28.98 -9.64
C VAL A 19 -34.23 29.79 -10.07
N THR A 20 -33.63 30.50 -9.12
CA THR A 20 -32.22 30.83 -9.17
C THR A 20 -31.50 29.52 -9.46
N VAL A 21 -31.24 29.23 -10.73
CA VAL A 21 -30.29 28.20 -11.16
C VAL A 21 -28.94 28.76 -10.78
N ILE A 22 -28.68 28.80 -9.47
CA ILE A 22 -27.34 28.67 -8.96
C ILE A 22 -26.89 27.38 -9.62
N ASP A 23 -25.90 27.46 -10.51
CA ASP A 23 -25.26 26.31 -11.13
C ASP A 23 -24.57 25.48 -10.03
N LEU A 24 -25.35 24.86 -9.14
CA LEU A 24 -24.88 23.93 -8.11
C LEU A 24 -24.11 22.81 -8.79
N ASP A 25 -24.49 22.45 -10.01
CA ASP A 25 -23.75 21.53 -10.87
C ASP A 25 -22.33 22.04 -11.16
N ARG A 26 -22.14 23.31 -11.55
CA ARG A 26 -20.79 23.86 -11.82
C ARG A 26 -19.97 24.01 -10.55
N ILE A 27 -20.57 24.43 -9.45
CA ILE A 27 -19.88 24.55 -8.15
C ILE A 27 -19.46 23.15 -7.66
N MET A 28 -20.35 22.16 -7.72
CA MET A 28 -20.04 20.78 -7.35
C MET A 28 -19.00 20.15 -8.27
N GLU A 29 -19.03 20.48 -9.57
CA GLU A 29 -18.01 20.03 -10.52
C GLU A 29 -16.65 20.64 -10.18
N GLN A 30 -16.60 21.92 -9.80
CA GLN A 30 -15.37 22.58 -9.36
C GLN A 30 -14.85 22.00 -8.04
N VAL A 31 -15.73 21.74 -7.06
CA VAL A 31 -15.35 21.07 -5.80
C VAL A 31 -14.80 19.67 -6.09
N ARG A 32 -15.46 18.87 -6.94
CA ARG A 32 -14.97 17.55 -7.34
C ARG A 32 -13.60 17.62 -8.01
N ARG A 33 -13.35 18.62 -8.86
CA ARG A 33 -12.03 18.84 -9.48
C ARG A 33 -10.96 19.13 -8.43
N ILE A 34 -11.25 20.03 -7.48
CA ILE A 34 -10.32 20.35 -6.38
C ILE A 34 -10.04 19.10 -5.54
N LEU A 35 -11.09 18.36 -5.14
CA LEU A 35 -10.93 17.11 -4.38
C LEU A 35 -10.09 16.09 -5.13
N THR A 36 -10.35 15.91 -6.44
CA THR A 36 -9.57 14.99 -7.29
C THR A 36 -8.10 15.40 -7.33
N GLN A 37 -7.81 16.69 -7.48
CA GLN A 37 -6.45 17.20 -7.51
C GLN A 37 -5.74 17.02 -6.16
N VAL A 38 -6.43 17.23 -5.05
CA VAL A 38 -5.89 16.98 -3.70
C VAL A 38 -5.63 15.48 -3.50
N THR A 39 -6.57 14.61 -3.90
CA THR A 39 -6.37 13.16 -3.85
C THR A 39 -5.15 12.72 -4.65
N LEU A 40 -4.99 13.22 -5.88
CA LEU A 40 -3.81 12.91 -6.71
C LEU A 40 -2.50 13.39 -6.05
N ALA A 41 -2.48 14.57 -5.44
CA ALA A 41 -1.30 15.06 -4.74
C ALA A 41 -0.92 14.15 -3.56
N VAL A 42 -1.91 13.73 -2.75
CA VAL A 42 -1.69 12.79 -1.65
C VAL A 42 -1.25 11.41 -2.16
N GLU A 43 -1.79 10.96 -3.29
CA GLU A 43 -1.40 9.70 -3.92
C GLU A 43 0.07 9.72 -4.38
N TYR A 44 0.55 10.83 -4.95
CA TYR A 44 1.96 10.97 -5.28
C TYR A 44 2.86 10.92 -4.04
N VAL A 45 2.44 11.53 -2.93
CA VAL A 45 3.16 11.42 -1.65
C VAL A 45 3.19 9.98 -1.17
N LEU A 46 2.06 9.27 -1.25
CA LEU A 46 1.98 7.86 -0.87
C LEU A 46 2.96 7.01 -1.69
N VAL A 47 3.01 7.20 -3.01
CA VAL A 47 3.97 6.50 -3.88
C VAL A 47 5.41 6.78 -3.44
N PHE A 48 5.75 8.03 -3.15
CA PHE A 48 7.09 8.39 -2.70
C PHE A 48 7.44 7.73 -1.35
N VAL A 49 6.51 7.74 -0.39
CA VAL A 49 6.69 7.09 0.91
C VAL A 49 6.84 5.58 0.75
N LEU A 50 6.07 4.95 -0.13
CA LEU A 50 6.21 3.52 -0.43
C LEU A 50 7.58 3.19 -1.05
N LEU A 51 8.06 4.02 -1.98
CA LEU A 51 9.41 3.86 -2.55
C LEU A 51 10.50 3.99 -1.48
N ALA A 52 10.39 4.98 -0.60
CA ALA A 52 11.31 5.15 0.52
C ALA A 52 11.27 3.94 1.47
N GLY A 53 10.08 3.47 1.84
CA GLY A 53 9.90 2.27 2.66
C GLY A 53 10.50 1.02 2.01
N PHE A 54 10.34 0.85 0.70
CA PHE A 54 10.96 -0.24 -0.05
C PHE A 54 12.49 -0.13 -0.06
N ALA A 55 13.04 1.07 -0.23
CA ALA A 55 14.49 1.30 -0.16
C ALA A 55 15.06 0.96 1.22
N VAL A 56 14.36 1.35 2.30
CA VAL A 56 14.73 1.01 3.68
C VAL A 56 14.68 -0.51 3.90
N LEU A 57 13.61 -1.18 3.45
CA LEU A 57 13.49 -2.64 3.53
C LEU A 57 14.64 -3.32 2.76
N TYR A 58 14.98 -2.83 1.59
CA TYR A 58 16.08 -3.34 0.78
C TYR A 58 17.44 -3.18 1.48
N ALA A 59 17.69 -2.02 2.10
CA ALA A 59 18.91 -1.77 2.87
C ALA A 59 19.01 -2.69 4.09
N ALA A 60 17.91 -2.86 4.84
CA ALA A 60 17.85 -3.77 5.99
C ALA A 60 18.09 -5.24 5.58
N LEU A 61 17.53 -5.64 4.43
CA LEU A 61 17.76 -6.97 3.87
C LEU A 61 19.23 -7.18 3.51
N GLN A 62 19.90 -6.19 2.91
CA GLN A 62 21.33 -6.27 2.62
C GLN A 62 22.17 -6.39 3.89
N ALA A 63 21.92 -5.55 4.90
CA ALA A 63 22.64 -5.60 6.17
C ALA A 63 22.52 -6.96 6.87
N SER A 64 21.32 -7.56 6.84
CA SER A 64 21.10 -8.90 7.42
C SER A 64 21.88 -10.00 6.70
N LEU A 65 22.14 -9.87 5.39
CA LEU A 65 22.81 -10.92 4.62
C LEU A 65 24.29 -11.06 4.98
N ASP A 66 24.97 -9.95 5.26
CA ASP A 66 26.39 -9.94 5.62
C ASP A 66 26.62 -10.71 6.92
N GLU A 67 25.74 -10.53 7.90
CA GLU A 67 25.78 -11.22 9.19
C GLU A 67 25.47 -12.72 9.06
N ARG A 68 24.48 -13.06 8.22
CA ARG A 68 24.05 -14.46 7.95
C ARG A 68 25.08 -15.29 7.20
N LEU A 69 25.95 -14.68 6.38
CA LEU A 69 27.05 -15.39 5.72
C LEU A 69 28.06 -15.93 6.73
N TYR A 70 28.36 -15.16 7.78
CA TYR A 70 29.27 -15.57 8.85
C TYR A 70 28.66 -16.68 9.72
N GLU A 71 27.41 -16.49 10.17
CA GLU A 71 26.68 -17.52 10.94
C GLU A 71 26.48 -18.81 10.14
N GLY A 72 26.20 -18.71 8.84
CA GLY A 72 26.03 -19.87 7.97
C GLY A 72 27.32 -20.66 7.76
N ALA A 73 28.49 -20.01 7.78
CA ALA A 73 29.78 -20.68 7.77
C ALA A 73 30.01 -21.44 9.10
N LEU A 74 29.70 -20.81 10.23
CA LEU A 74 29.81 -21.40 11.57
C LEU A 74 28.86 -22.61 11.76
N LEU A 75 27.61 -22.49 11.33
CA LEU A 75 26.64 -23.58 11.42
C LEU A 75 27.00 -24.76 10.50
N ARG A 76 27.72 -24.52 9.39
CA ARG A 76 28.21 -25.59 8.51
C ARG A 76 29.38 -26.35 9.10
N THR A 77 30.25 -25.71 9.90
CA THR A 77 31.28 -26.45 10.63
C THR A 77 30.67 -27.34 11.72
N LEU A 78 29.48 -26.96 12.21
CA LEU A 78 28.65 -27.76 13.13
C LEU A 78 27.69 -28.75 12.44
N GLY A 79 27.73 -28.87 11.10
CA GLY A 79 26.97 -29.88 10.34
C GLY A 79 25.56 -29.49 9.89
N ALA A 80 25.14 -28.23 10.01
CA ALA A 80 23.79 -27.80 9.63
C ALA A 80 23.55 -27.80 8.10
N SER A 81 22.34 -28.21 7.69
CA SER A 81 21.97 -28.29 6.27
C SER A 81 21.52 -26.93 5.69
N ARG A 82 21.89 -26.64 4.43
CA ARG A 82 21.47 -25.41 3.71
C ARG A 82 19.94 -25.23 3.61
N ARG A 83 19.17 -26.32 3.75
CA ARG A 83 17.71 -26.31 3.66
C ARG A 83 17.05 -25.76 4.93
N GLN A 84 17.63 -26.07 6.10
CA GLN A 84 17.16 -25.53 7.39
C GLN A 84 17.41 -24.03 7.50
N LEU A 85 18.60 -23.55 7.09
CA LEU A 85 18.87 -22.11 7.06
C LEU A 85 17.86 -21.36 6.18
N ARG A 86 17.66 -21.81 4.94
CA ARG A 86 16.70 -21.17 4.03
C ARG A 86 15.26 -21.16 4.55
N ALA A 87 14.82 -22.22 5.22
CA ALA A 87 13.47 -22.29 5.78
C ALA A 87 13.29 -21.32 6.96
N GLY A 88 14.29 -21.20 7.84
CA GLY A 88 14.27 -20.24 8.96
C GLY A 88 14.18 -18.79 8.49
N HIS A 89 14.98 -18.42 7.50
CA HIS A 89 14.97 -17.05 6.95
C HIS A 89 13.64 -16.70 6.30
N LEU A 90 13.05 -17.65 5.56
CA LEU A 90 11.72 -17.48 4.98
C LEU A 90 10.65 -17.27 6.04
N ALA A 91 10.71 -18.03 7.14
CA ALA A 91 9.77 -17.88 8.25
C ALA A 91 9.90 -16.52 8.93
N GLU A 92 11.12 -16.04 9.17
CA GLU A 92 11.38 -14.71 9.73
C GLU A 92 10.82 -13.58 8.85
N TYR A 93 11.11 -13.59 7.54
CA TYR A 93 10.58 -12.57 6.64
C TYR A 93 9.05 -12.64 6.49
N ALA A 94 8.48 -13.85 6.50
CA ALA A 94 7.02 -14.02 6.47
C ALA A 94 6.37 -13.47 7.75
N LEU A 95 6.97 -13.72 8.93
CA LEU A 95 6.50 -13.18 10.20
C LEU A 95 6.61 -11.65 10.25
N LEU A 96 7.75 -11.08 9.84
CA LEU A 96 7.91 -9.63 9.73
C LEU A 96 6.88 -9.03 8.78
N GLY A 97 6.59 -9.70 7.67
CA GLY A 97 5.55 -9.29 6.73
C GLY A 97 4.14 -9.35 7.29
N ALA A 98 3.82 -10.41 8.03
CA ALA A 98 2.53 -10.55 8.71
C ALA A 98 2.32 -9.43 9.75
N LEU A 99 3.35 -9.14 10.55
CA LEU A 99 3.31 -8.07 11.54
C LEU A 99 3.17 -6.70 10.89
N ALA A 100 3.91 -6.43 9.82
CA ALA A 100 3.77 -5.19 9.06
C ALA A 100 2.35 -5.03 8.47
N GLY A 101 1.78 -6.11 7.92
CA GLY A 101 0.41 -6.10 7.42
C GLY A 101 -0.65 -5.91 8.51
N LEU A 102 -0.44 -6.47 9.70
CA LEU A 102 -1.29 -6.20 10.87
C LEU A 102 -1.24 -4.73 11.29
N LEU A 103 -0.04 -4.14 11.36
CA LEU A 103 0.11 -2.72 11.66
C LEU A 103 -0.54 -1.84 10.60
N ALA A 104 -0.42 -2.20 9.32
CA ALA A 104 -1.10 -1.50 8.24
C ALA A 104 -2.62 -1.57 8.37
N ALA A 105 -3.17 -2.74 8.73
CA ALA A 105 -4.60 -2.91 8.97
C ALA A 105 -5.09 -2.05 10.13
N ALA A 106 -4.37 -2.08 11.26
CA ALA A 106 -4.69 -1.27 12.44
C ALA A 106 -4.61 0.24 12.13
N GLY A 107 -3.59 0.69 11.38
CA GLY A 107 -3.45 2.08 10.97
C GLY A 107 -4.57 2.54 10.04
N ALA A 108 -4.93 1.72 9.04
CA ALA A 108 -6.02 2.00 8.12
C ALA A 108 -7.38 2.05 8.83
N GLU A 109 -7.64 1.09 9.73
CA GLU A 109 -8.81 1.04 10.60
C GLU A 109 -8.90 2.31 11.47
N LEU A 110 -7.79 2.71 12.11
CA LEU A 110 -7.76 3.89 12.97
C LEU A 110 -8.05 5.17 12.20
N ILE A 111 -7.43 5.36 11.03
CA ILE A 111 -7.68 6.51 10.16
C ILE A 111 -9.14 6.51 9.69
N ALA A 112 -9.66 5.35 9.27
CA ALA A 112 -11.06 5.22 8.86
C ALA A 112 -12.01 5.57 10.02
N PHE A 113 -11.74 5.06 11.23
CA PHE A 113 -12.53 5.38 12.42
C PHE A 113 -12.55 6.89 12.70
N ILE A 114 -11.40 7.56 12.67
CA ILE A 114 -11.30 9.01 12.89
C ILE A 114 -12.07 9.78 11.81
N LEU A 115 -11.91 9.42 10.53
CA LEU A 115 -12.61 10.08 9.43
C LEU A 115 -14.14 9.91 9.53
N TYR A 116 -14.61 8.69 9.82
CA TYR A 116 -16.05 8.43 9.93
C TYR A 116 -16.68 9.18 11.10
N LYS A 117 -15.98 9.23 12.23
CA LYS A 117 -16.49 9.87 13.45
C LYS A 117 -16.42 11.40 13.39
N GLU A 118 -15.25 11.94 13.08
CA GLU A 118 -14.97 13.38 13.23
C GLU A 118 -15.28 14.18 11.95
N VAL A 119 -15.11 13.58 10.76
CA VAL A 119 -15.28 14.30 9.48
C VAL A 119 -16.64 14.03 8.86
N PHE A 120 -17.06 12.76 8.79
CA PHE A 120 -18.27 12.37 8.06
C PHE A 120 -19.52 12.18 8.92
N GLN A 121 -19.40 12.10 10.25
CA GLN A 121 -20.49 11.80 11.19
C GLN A 121 -21.37 10.60 10.79
N LEU A 122 -20.77 9.56 10.22
CA LEU A 122 -21.45 8.35 9.76
C LEU A 122 -21.24 7.18 10.72
N SER A 123 -22.16 6.21 10.71
CA SER A 123 -22.02 4.96 11.46
C SER A 123 -20.83 4.15 10.95
N TYR A 124 -19.80 4.00 11.78
CA TYR A 124 -18.60 3.23 11.46
C TYR A 124 -18.91 1.72 11.47
N SER A 125 -18.43 1.00 10.45
CA SER A 125 -18.49 -0.46 10.39
C SER A 125 -17.10 -1.06 10.21
N ILE A 126 -16.74 -1.98 11.11
CA ILE A 126 -15.45 -2.67 11.07
C ILE A 126 -15.45 -3.62 9.86
N LYS A 127 -14.48 -3.45 8.98
CA LYS A 127 -14.29 -4.33 7.81
C LYS A 127 -13.33 -5.45 8.17
N TRP A 128 -13.85 -6.54 8.73
CA TRP A 128 -13.06 -7.72 9.12
C TRP A 128 -12.24 -8.32 7.96
N SER A 129 -12.68 -8.12 6.72
CA SER A 129 -11.95 -8.51 5.51
C SER A 129 -10.55 -7.88 5.43
N LEU A 130 -10.37 -6.63 5.86
CA LEU A 130 -9.06 -5.96 5.82
C LEU A 130 -8.06 -6.58 6.81
N TRP A 131 -8.54 -7.00 7.98
CA TRP A 131 -7.73 -7.66 9.00
C TRP A 131 -7.19 -9.03 8.57
N ALA A 132 -7.89 -9.74 7.68
CA ALA A 132 -7.39 -11.00 7.14
C ALA A 132 -6.48 -10.79 5.94
N ILE A 133 -6.84 -9.87 5.03
CA ILE A 133 -6.15 -9.69 3.76
C ILE A 133 -4.79 -9.00 3.96
N LEU A 134 -4.72 -7.91 4.72
CA LEU A 134 -3.49 -7.11 4.84
C LEU A 134 -2.32 -7.88 5.47
N PRO A 135 -2.49 -8.63 6.57
CA PRO A 135 -1.43 -9.47 7.14
C PRO A 135 -0.99 -10.58 6.19
N LEU A 136 -1.94 -11.26 5.54
CA LEU A 136 -1.63 -12.34 4.61
C LEU A 136 -0.84 -11.82 3.40
N LEU A 137 -1.27 -10.67 2.86
CA LEU A 137 -0.66 -10.03 1.71
C LEU A 137 0.72 -9.45 2.08
N GLY A 138 0.87 -8.87 3.27
CA GLY A 138 2.16 -8.44 3.82
C GLY A 138 3.14 -9.60 4.00
N ALA A 139 2.70 -10.71 4.57
CA ALA A 139 3.50 -11.93 4.72
C ALA A 139 3.95 -12.50 3.37
N LEU A 140 3.03 -12.55 2.39
CA LEU A 140 3.33 -13.01 1.04
C LEU A 140 4.31 -12.09 0.32
N LEU A 141 4.07 -10.77 0.31
CA LEU A 141 4.91 -9.81 -0.39
C LEU A 141 6.31 -9.73 0.21
N ILE A 142 6.43 -9.58 1.54
CA ILE A 142 7.72 -9.46 2.21
C ILE A 142 8.44 -10.81 2.24
N GLY A 143 7.72 -11.91 2.45
CA GLY A 143 8.27 -13.26 2.33
C GLY A 143 8.80 -13.56 0.92
N ALA A 144 8.06 -13.20 -0.13
CA ALA A 144 8.49 -13.37 -1.52
C ALA A 144 9.65 -12.43 -1.88
N ALA A 145 9.61 -11.17 -1.44
CA ALA A 145 10.70 -10.20 -1.64
C ALA A 145 11.98 -10.66 -0.93
N GLY A 146 11.89 -11.16 0.30
CA GLY A 146 13.00 -11.78 1.03
C GLY A 146 13.54 -13.02 0.32
N TYR A 147 12.66 -13.87 -0.22
CA TYR A 147 13.05 -15.05 -0.99
C TYR A 147 13.77 -14.71 -2.30
N TRP A 148 13.31 -13.68 -3.01
CA TRP A 148 13.89 -13.23 -4.27
C TRP A 148 15.18 -12.44 -4.05
N GLY A 149 15.22 -11.59 -3.02
CA GLY A 149 16.41 -10.85 -2.61
C GLY A 149 17.53 -11.79 -2.18
N THR A 150 17.24 -12.77 -1.32
CA THR A 150 18.22 -13.83 -0.95
C THR A 150 18.68 -14.64 -2.18
N ARG A 151 17.79 -14.98 -3.12
CA ARG A 151 18.17 -15.67 -4.38
C ARG A 151 19.03 -14.82 -5.33
N ARG A 152 18.76 -13.51 -5.47
CA ARG A 152 19.51 -12.62 -6.37
C ARG A 152 20.86 -12.21 -5.78
N VAL A 153 20.96 -12.08 -4.46
CA VAL A 153 22.21 -11.67 -3.79
C VAL A 153 23.19 -12.84 -3.65
N VAL A 154 22.71 -14.09 -3.51
CA VAL A 154 23.56 -15.31 -3.60
C VAL A 154 24.21 -15.48 -4.99
N ARG A 155 23.80 -14.71 -6.00
CA ARG A 155 24.44 -14.66 -7.33
C ARG A 155 25.43 -13.51 -7.52
N ARG A 156 25.61 -12.58 -6.56
CA ARG A 156 26.71 -11.63 -6.60
C ARG A 156 27.97 -12.33 -6.08
N SER A 157 28.90 -12.54 -7.00
CA SER A 157 30.12 -13.32 -6.84
C SER A 157 30.93 -12.89 -5.60
N PRO A 158 31.39 -13.84 -4.75
CA PRO A 158 32.26 -13.61 -3.58
C PRO A 158 33.63 -12.96 -3.89
N LEU A 159 33.90 -12.61 -5.14
CA LEU A 159 35.20 -12.06 -5.57
C LEU A 159 35.35 -10.56 -5.31
N VAL A 160 34.26 -9.83 -5.03
CA VAL A 160 34.35 -8.38 -4.70
C VAL A 160 34.89 -8.15 -3.28
N VAL A 161 34.64 -9.09 -2.36
CA VAL A 161 35.11 -9.00 -0.97
C VAL A 161 36.58 -9.45 -0.84
N LEU A 162 37.06 -10.33 -1.73
CA LEU A 162 38.43 -10.85 -1.69
C LEU A 162 39.48 -9.89 -2.29
N ASN A 163 39.06 -8.87 -3.04
CA ASN A 163 39.95 -7.82 -3.58
C ASN A 163 40.03 -6.57 -2.69
N ALA A 164 39.38 -6.58 -1.53
CA ALA A 164 39.44 -5.50 -0.53
C ALA A 164 40.28 -5.88 0.71
N LEU A 165 40.94 -7.04 0.67
CA LEU A 165 42.00 -7.50 1.58
C LEU A 165 43.32 -7.52 0.81
#